data_AF-A0A6I8TWI0-F1
#
_entry.id   AF-A0A6I8TWI0-F1
#
_cell.length_a   1.000
_cell.length_b   1.000
_cell.length_c   1.000
_cell.angle_alpha   90.00
_cell.angle_beta   90.00
_cell.angle_gamma   90.00
#
_symmetry.space_group_name_H-M   'P 1'
#
loop_
_entity.id
_entity.type
_entity.pdbx_description
1 polymer ?
#
loop_
_entity_poly.entity_id
_entity_poly.type
_entity_poly.pdbx_seq_one_letter_code
_entity_poly.pdbx_strand_id
1 'polypeptide(L)'
;MMLSNMLDLRPALVLTLLTTIDFVIPLKDVRVSVPAAIRRGDNANLICDYDIEGDTLYSVKWYKGKREFFRYRPKENPSLKTFPVLGITVERSQSNGSHLTLTAVEPTMSGRYTCEVSADAPSFHTMVVSSEMEVVNIPMSKPHISGLKPYYRIGDLLLGNCTSYYSKPAANLTWLVNGNEVSPKQTVLYSVVRDPDNGLETSILGLFFQVTNYYVGRTKLKFTCVARIYNVYEQRSERTLEDERPNMLTSASASPVGLNVNHIHSLYEQFPASSYHHHDTGGDFDNQTAMPT
;
A
#
# COMPACT_ATOMS: atom_id res chain seq x y z
N MET A 1 -23.37 98.97 48.14
CA MET A 1 -24.09 98.50 46.93
C MET A 1 -23.21 97.43 46.31
N MET A 2 -23.46 96.16 46.64
CA MET A 2 -24.31 95.20 45.90
C MET A 2 -23.66 94.73 44.58
N LEU A 3 -23.71 93.40 44.38
CA LEU A 3 -23.37 92.54 43.22
C LEU A 3 -22.13 91.66 43.47
N SER A 4 -22.20 90.46 44.04
CA SER A 4 -22.86 89.19 43.65
C SER A 4 -22.27 88.51 42.39
N ASN A 5 -21.62 87.37 42.62
CA ASN A 5 -21.53 86.12 41.84
C ASN A 5 -21.42 86.18 40.31
N MET A 6 -20.50 85.38 39.75
CA MET A 6 -20.82 84.15 38.99
C MET A 6 -19.50 83.54 38.49
N LEU A 7 -19.21 82.31 38.91
CA LEU A 7 -18.14 81.46 38.38
C LEU A 7 -18.65 80.85 37.06
N ASP A 8 -18.10 81.30 35.93
CA ASP A 8 -18.37 80.71 34.61
C ASP A 8 -17.63 79.37 34.46
N LEU A 9 -18.34 78.26 34.69
CA LEU A 9 -17.90 76.93 34.25
C LEU A 9 -18.22 76.77 32.75
N ARG A 10 -17.20 76.84 31.89
CA ARG A 10 -17.32 76.41 30.49
C ARG A 10 -17.27 74.88 30.42
N PRO A 11 -18.21 74.19 29.75
CA PRO A 11 -18.08 72.76 29.53
C PRO A 11 -16.99 72.52 28.48
N ALA A 12 -15.87 71.92 28.90
CA ALA A 12 -14.87 71.41 27.98
C ALA A 12 -15.49 70.25 27.19
N LEU A 13 -15.61 70.43 25.87
CA LEU A 13 -16.12 69.42 24.95
C LEU A 13 -15.07 68.31 24.84
N VAL A 14 -15.20 67.26 25.66
CA VAL A 14 -14.33 66.08 25.59
C VAL A 14 -14.74 65.28 24.34
N LEU A 15 -13.97 65.44 23.27
CA LEU A 15 -14.08 64.62 22.07
C LEU A 15 -13.56 63.22 22.42
N THR A 16 -14.44 62.33 22.88
CA THR A 16 -14.10 60.91 23.06
C THR A 16 -13.86 60.28 21.69
N LEU A 17 -12.59 60.09 21.35
CA LEU A 17 -12.16 59.32 20.19
C LEU A 17 -12.63 57.87 20.39
N LEU A 18 -13.77 57.50 19.80
CA LEU A 18 -14.21 56.10 19.71
C LEU A 18 -13.24 55.38 18.77
N THR A 19 -12.12 54.90 19.31
CA THR A 19 -11.27 53.95 18.61
C THR A 19 -12.08 52.66 18.47
N THR A 20 -12.60 52.39 17.27
CA THR A 20 -13.07 51.05 16.91
C THR A 20 -11.86 50.14 17.02
N ILE A 21 -11.84 49.29 18.05
CA ILE A 21 -10.88 48.20 18.13
C ILE A 21 -11.34 47.21 17.05
N ASP A 22 -10.77 47.35 15.85
CA ASP A 22 -10.93 46.35 14.80
C ASP A 22 -10.25 45.08 15.31
N PHE A 23 -11.07 44.15 15.81
CA PHE A 23 -10.62 42.84 16.27
C PHE A 23 -10.20 42.06 15.03
N VAL A 24 -8.92 42.13 14.67
CA VAL A 24 -8.34 41.30 13.60
C VAL A 24 -8.32 39.88 14.12
N ILE A 25 -9.19 39.03 13.56
CA ILE A 25 -9.19 37.61 13.86
C ILE A 25 -8.05 36.98 13.05
N PRO A 26 -7.05 36.36 13.69
CA PRO A 26 -5.84 35.88 13.00
C PRO A 26 -6.11 34.62 12.17
N LEU A 27 -5.24 34.34 11.19
CA LEU A 27 -5.16 33.06 10.46
C LEU A 27 -5.33 31.88 11.43
N LYS A 28 -6.34 31.05 11.14
CA LYS A 28 -6.75 29.96 12.01
C LYS A 28 -6.72 28.65 11.24
N ASP A 29 -6.30 27.59 11.93
CA ASP A 29 -6.55 26.21 11.51
C ASP A 29 -6.00 25.83 10.12
N VAL A 30 -4.67 25.92 9.97
CA VAL A 30 -3.98 25.31 8.83
C VAL A 30 -3.82 23.81 9.07
N ARG A 31 -4.37 22.99 8.16
CA ARG A 31 -4.25 21.53 8.16
C ARG A 31 -3.56 21.06 6.89
N VAL A 32 -2.81 19.97 7.03
CA VAL A 32 -2.11 19.34 5.92
C VAL A 32 -2.55 17.90 5.79
N SER A 33 -2.90 17.48 4.57
CA SER A 33 -3.19 16.10 4.22
C SER A 33 -2.18 15.62 3.19
N VAL A 34 -1.40 14.62 3.60
CA VAL A 34 -0.37 13.96 2.80
C VAL A 34 -0.62 12.47 2.93
N PRO A 35 -0.62 11.68 1.84
CA PRO A 35 -0.77 10.24 1.92
C PRO A 35 0.33 9.65 2.79
N ALA A 36 -0.03 8.95 3.88
CA ALA A 36 0.95 8.32 4.75
C ALA A 36 1.79 7.28 3.99
N ALA A 37 1.17 6.57 3.05
CA ALA A 37 1.85 5.72 2.09
C ALA A 37 1.21 5.84 0.70
N ILE A 38 2.02 5.64 -0.35
CA ILE A 38 1.57 5.64 -1.74
C ILE A 38 2.44 4.68 -2.57
N ARG A 39 1.87 4.04 -3.59
CA ARG A 39 2.63 3.11 -4.43
C ARG A 39 3.55 3.89 -5.37
N ARG A 40 4.74 3.35 -5.60
CA ARG A 40 5.66 3.86 -6.63
C ARG A 40 4.95 3.97 -7.99
N GLY A 41 5.12 5.11 -8.66
CA GLY A 41 4.56 5.40 -9.97
C GLY A 41 3.18 6.05 -9.94
N ASP A 42 2.48 6.04 -8.81
CA ASP A 42 1.18 6.70 -8.67
C ASP A 42 1.34 8.24 -8.57
N ASN A 43 0.24 8.98 -8.67
CA ASN A 43 0.21 10.42 -8.44
C ASN A 43 -0.19 10.72 -6.99
N ALA A 44 0.59 11.54 -6.28
CA ALA A 44 0.29 11.95 -4.90
C ALA A 44 -0.41 13.30 -4.87
N ASN A 45 -1.56 13.36 -4.18
CA ASN A 45 -2.26 14.60 -3.90
C ASN A 45 -1.94 15.08 -2.48
N LEU A 46 -1.35 16.26 -2.40
CA LEU A 46 -1.02 16.98 -1.18
C LEU A 46 -2.05 18.11 -1.02
N ILE A 47 -2.66 18.23 0.15
CA ILE A 47 -3.68 19.24 0.42
C ILE A 47 -3.23 20.09 1.60
N CYS A 48 -3.32 21.40 1.43
CA CYS A 48 -3.15 22.37 2.50
C CYS A 48 -4.45 23.16 2.64
N ASP A 49 -5.21 22.81 3.67
CA ASP A 49 -6.44 23.49 4.03
C ASP A 49 -6.11 24.59 5.01
N TYR A 50 -6.67 25.78 4.81
CA TYR A 50 -6.43 26.93 5.67
C TYR A 50 -7.63 27.86 5.65
N ASP A 51 -7.89 28.51 6.79
CA ASP A 51 -8.91 29.56 6.90
C ASP A 51 -8.21 30.91 7.15
N ILE A 52 -8.42 31.84 6.21
CA ILE A 52 -7.81 33.17 6.23
C ILE A 52 -8.63 34.16 7.10
N GLU A 53 -9.83 33.81 7.59
CA GLU A 53 -10.66 34.58 8.56
C GLU A 53 -10.49 36.12 8.52
N GLY A 54 -10.88 36.78 7.43
CA GLY A 54 -10.87 38.25 7.34
C GLY A 54 -9.53 38.90 6.97
N ASP A 55 -8.44 38.12 6.88
CA ASP A 55 -7.18 38.55 6.26
C ASP A 55 -7.20 38.42 4.72
N THR A 56 -6.09 38.77 4.07
CA THR A 56 -5.85 38.43 2.66
C THR A 56 -4.68 37.47 2.53
N LEU A 57 -4.80 36.45 1.67
CA LEU A 57 -3.72 35.48 1.47
C LEU A 57 -2.53 36.13 0.74
N TYR A 58 -1.35 36.05 1.34
CA TYR A 58 -0.10 36.44 0.70
C TYR A 58 0.49 35.28 -0.13
N SER A 59 0.69 34.12 0.49
CA SER A 59 1.24 32.96 -0.22
C SER A 59 0.95 31.63 0.44
N VAL A 60 0.92 30.58 -0.37
CA VAL A 60 1.01 29.17 0.07
C VAL A 60 2.26 28.56 -0.55
N LYS A 61 3.10 27.92 0.25
CA LYS A 61 4.35 27.30 -0.20
C LYS A 61 4.43 25.86 0.27
N TRP A 62 5.00 25.00 -0.57
CA TRP A 62 5.32 23.63 -0.21
C TRP A 62 6.82 23.38 -0.25
N TYR A 63 7.29 22.66 0.77
CA TYR A 63 8.68 22.29 0.95
C TYR A 63 8.83 20.78 1.06
N LYS A 64 9.89 20.24 0.46
CA LYS A 64 10.41 18.89 0.76
C LYS A 64 11.70 19.07 1.56
N GLY A 65 11.66 18.71 2.85
CA GLY A 65 12.73 19.03 3.78
C GLY A 65 12.89 20.55 3.94
N LYS A 66 13.97 21.11 3.41
CA LYS A 66 14.27 22.57 3.47
C LYS A 66 14.14 23.29 2.11
N ARG A 67 13.78 22.57 1.05
CA ARG A 67 13.73 23.12 -0.31
C ARG A 67 12.29 23.40 -0.72
N GLU A 68 12.01 24.66 -1.03
CA GLU A 68 10.76 25.08 -1.67
C GLU A 68 10.70 24.45 -3.05
N PHE A 69 9.58 23.82 -3.39
CA PHE A 69 9.38 23.23 -4.72
C PHE A 69 8.10 23.73 -5.40
N PHE A 70 7.21 24.35 -4.63
CA PHE A 70 5.97 24.93 -5.13
C PHE A 70 5.57 26.17 -4.33
N ARG A 71 5.03 27.17 -5.04
CA ARG A 71 4.48 28.39 -4.44
C ARG A 71 3.28 28.89 -5.22
N TYR A 72 2.25 29.28 -4.47
CA TYR A 72 1.09 30.00 -4.95
C TYR A 72 1.03 31.40 -4.32
N ARG A 73 0.85 32.43 -5.14
CA ARG A 73 0.64 33.84 -4.74
C ARG A 73 -0.50 34.42 -5.58
N PRO A 74 -1.67 34.71 -4.99
CA PRO A 74 -2.85 35.11 -5.76
C PRO A 74 -2.67 36.46 -6.49
N LYS A 75 -1.81 37.36 -5.96
CA LYS A 75 -1.56 38.69 -6.52
C LYS A 75 -0.48 38.72 -7.63
N GLU A 76 0.14 37.59 -7.96
CA GLU A 76 1.17 37.49 -9.01
C GLU A 76 0.62 36.91 -10.32
N ASN A 77 1.26 37.24 -11.44
CA ASN A 77 1.02 36.62 -12.74
C ASN A 77 2.33 36.03 -13.31
N PRO A 78 2.48 34.70 -13.46
CA PRO A 78 1.53 33.67 -13.03
C PRO A 78 1.47 33.54 -11.50
N SER A 79 0.29 33.17 -10.98
CA SER A 79 0.06 32.97 -9.55
C SER A 79 0.75 31.73 -8.99
N LEU A 80 0.98 30.72 -9.84
CA LEU A 80 1.64 29.46 -9.50
C LEU A 80 3.08 29.44 -10.03
N LYS A 81 4.03 29.08 -9.17
CA LYS A 81 5.45 28.88 -9.49
C LYS A 81 5.93 27.54 -8.93
N THR A 82 6.75 26.82 -9.71
CA THR A 82 7.41 25.59 -9.26
C THR A 82 8.92 25.79 -9.29
N PHE A 83 9.63 25.15 -8.37
CA PHE A 83 11.08 25.23 -8.25
C PHE A 83 11.66 23.82 -8.36
N PRO A 84 12.78 23.65 -9.07
CA PRO A 84 13.35 22.34 -9.30
C PRO A 84 13.88 21.75 -7.98
N VAL A 85 13.32 20.60 -7.60
CA VAL A 85 13.85 19.74 -6.55
C VAL A 85 14.03 18.35 -7.15
N LEU A 86 15.21 17.77 -6.98
CA LEU A 86 15.56 16.48 -7.57
C LEU A 86 14.49 15.42 -7.24
N GLY A 87 13.97 14.78 -8.29
CA GLY A 87 12.97 13.72 -8.21
C GLY A 87 11.53 14.20 -7.97
N ILE A 88 11.26 15.50 -7.81
CA ILE A 88 9.89 16.02 -7.69
C ILE A 88 9.40 16.55 -9.03
N THR A 89 8.29 15.99 -9.51
CA THR A 89 7.54 16.51 -10.67
C THR A 89 6.18 16.99 -10.20
N VAL A 90 5.88 18.27 -10.43
CA VAL A 90 4.60 18.89 -10.07
C VAL A 90 3.70 18.98 -11.29
N GLU A 91 2.47 18.48 -11.18
CA GLU A 91 1.44 18.64 -12.20
C GLU A 91 0.71 19.98 -12.01
N ARG A 92 1.13 20.98 -12.79
CA ARG A 92 0.61 22.35 -12.66
C ARG A 92 -0.87 22.44 -12.99
N SER A 93 -1.37 21.65 -13.94
CA SER A 93 -2.78 21.72 -14.37
C SER A 93 -3.76 21.23 -13.30
N GLN A 94 -3.29 20.42 -12.36
CA GLN A 94 -4.07 19.86 -11.24
C GLN A 94 -3.69 20.48 -9.89
N SER A 95 -2.90 21.55 -9.88
CA SER A 95 -2.43 22.22 -8.67
C SER A 95 -2.92 23.67 -8.58
N ASN A 96 -3.23 24.12 -7.36
CA ASN A 96 -3.72 25.46 -7.06
C ASN A 96 -3.25 25.92 -5.66
N GLY A 97 -3.91 26.93 -5.08
CA GLY A 97 -3.53 27.47 -3.77
C GLY A 97 -3.69 26.52 -2.59
N SER A 98 -4.47 25.44 -2.71
CA SER A 98 -4.72 24.46 -1.64
C SER A 98 -4.30 23.05 -2.04
N HIS A 99 -4.57 22.62 -3.27
CA HIS A 99 -4.25 21.30 -3.78
C HIS A 99 -2.97 21.29 -4.60
N LEU A 100 -2.15 20.27 -4.43
CA LEU A 100 -0.90 20.08 -5.13
C LEU A 100 -0.76 18.62 -5.55
N THR A 101 -0.56 18.36 -6.84
CA THR A 101 -0.39 17.02 -7.37
C THR A 101 1.06 16.78 -7.78
N LEU A 102 1.67 15.74 -7.23
CA LEU A 102 2.95 15.19 -7.68
C LEU A 102 2.69 14.00 -8.60
N THR A 103 3.45 13.88 -9.70
CA THR A 103 3.27 12.79 -10.66
C THR A 103 4.36 11.74 -10.57
N ALA A 104 3.99 10.50 -10.87
CA ALA A 104 4.88 9.34 -10.96
C ALA A 104 5.87 9.25 -9.78
N VAL A 105 5.32 9.10 -8.57
CA VAL A 105 6.13 9.20 -7.36
C VAL A 105 7.16 8.08 -7.24
N GLU A 106 8.38 8.44 -6.85
CA GLU A 106 9.51 7.52 -6.72
C GLU A 106 9.93 7.36 -5.25
N PRO A 107 10.61 6.26 -4.84
CA PRO A 107 11.04 6.04 -3.44
C PRO A 107 11.89 7.18 -2.86
N THR A 108 12.64 7.89 -3.70
CA THR A 108 13.43 9.07 -3.29
C THR A 108 12.56 10.28 -2.88
N MET A 109 11.26 10.24 -3.20
CA MET A 109 10.27 11.23 -2.82
C MET A 109 9.69 10.99 -1.43
N SER A 110 10.00 9.88 -0.75
CA SER A 110 9.67 9.70 0.66
C SER A 110 10.21 10.83 1.54
N GLY A 111 9.53 11.06 2.67
CA GLY A 111 9.94 11.94 3.75
C GLY A 111 8.93 13.05 4.06
N ARG A 112 9.42 14.08 4.74
CA ARG A 112 8.59 15.17 5.27
C ARG A 112 8.27 16.23 4.22
N TYR A 113 6.98 16.49 4.07
CA TYR A 113 6.38 17.56 3.29
C TYR A 113 5.80 18.62 4.22
N THR A 114 6.06 19.89 3.92
CA THR A 114 5.67 21.02 4.76
C THR A 114 4.90 22.03 3.94
N CYS A 115 3.71 22.40 4.40
CA CYS A 115 2.96 23.55 3.89
C CYS A 115 3.20 24.76 4.80
N GLU A 116 3.47 25.91 4.20
CA GLU A 116 3.55 27.22 4.83
C GLU A 116 2.48 28.12 4.20
N VAL A 117 1.59 28.67 5.03
CA VAL A 117 0.55 29.63 4.65
C VAL A 117 0.84 30.95 5.32
N SER A 118 0.92 32.03 4.53
CA SER A 118 1.15 33.39 5.01
C SER A 118 0.00 34.30 4.60
N ALA A 119 -0.53 35.07 5.54
CA ALA A 119 -1.40 36.21 5.31
C ALA A 119 -0.59 37.45 4.93
N ASP A 120 -1.25 38.39 4.24
CA ASP A 120 -0.69 39.69 3.84
C ASP A 120 -0.83 40.73 4.96
N ALA A 121 -0.44 41.96 4.68
CA ALA A 121 -0.71 43.10 5.54
C ALA A 121 -2.22 43.18 5.87
N PRO A 122 -2.59 43.54 7.13
CA PRO A 122 -1.70 44.03 8.19
C PRO A 122 -1.14 42.92 9.12
N SER A 123 -1.70 41.71 9.09
CA SER A 123 -1.43 40.71 10.12
C SER A 123 -0.09 40.00 9.93
N PHE A 124 0.31 39.77 8.68
CA PHE A 124 1.51 39.02 8.31
C PHE A 124 1.63 37.64 9.00
N HIS A 125 0.51 37.08 9.46
CA HIS A 125 0.52 35.80 10.16
C HIS A 125 1.02 34.69 9.25
N THR A 126 1.86 33.80 9.78
CA THR A 126 2.37 32.64 9.05
C THR A 126 2.21 31.39 9.88
N MET A 127 1.61 30.36 9.29
CA MET A 127 1.47 29.04 9.89
C MET A 127 2.16 27.99 9.03
N VAL A 128 2.82 27.05 9.70
CA VAL A 128 3.61 25.99 9.07
C VAL A 128 3.19 24.65 9.65
N VAL A 129 2.81 23.72 8.78
CA VAL A 129 2.38 22.37 9.15
C VAL A 129 3.07 21.33 8.27
N SER A 130 3.37 20.17 8.83
CA SER A 130 4.11 19.11 8.14
C SER A 130 3.44 17.76 8.28
N SER A 131 3.62 16.91 7.29
CA SER A 131 3.27 15.48 7.33
C SER A 131 4.29 14.67 6.53
N GLU A 132 4.32 13.35 6.74
CA GLU A 132 5.26 12.44 6.09
C GLU A 132 4.55 11.58 5.05
N MET A 133 5.26 11.34 3.94
CA MET A 133 4.84 10.42 2.88
C MET A 133 5.87 9.32 2.75
N GLU A 134 5.42 8.07 2.69
CA GLU A 134 6.26 6.93 2.31
C GLU A 134 5.84 6.38 0.94
N VAL A 135 6.76 6.43 -0.03
CA VAL A 135 6.54 5.82 -1.35
C VAL A 135 7.01 4.36 -1.29
N VAL A 136 6.06 3.44 -1.45
CA VAL A 136 6.28 2.00 -1.25
C VAL A 136 6.39 1.23 -2.56
N ASN A 137 7.23 0.19 -2.55
CA ASN A 137 7.24 -0.86 -3.56
C ASN A 137 6.36 -2.02 -3.07
N ILE A 138 5.30 -2.33 -3.82
CA ILE A 138 4.40 -3.44 -3.49
C ILE A 138 4.88 -4.74 -4.15
N PRO A 139 4.62 -5.91 -3.54
CA PRO A 139 4.90 -7.20 -4.15
C PRO A 139 4.18 -7.36 -5.49
N MET A 140 4.86 -7.94 -6.49
CA MET A 140 4.25 -8.28 -7.78
C MET A 140 3.30 -9.47 -7.72
N SER A 141 3.46 -10.34 -6.71
CA SER A 141 2.66 -11.55 -6.54
C SER A 141 1.96 -11.56 -5.18
N LYS A 142 0.92 -12.39 -5.07
CA LYS A 142 0.27 -12.69 -3.79
C LYS A 142 1.24 -13.43 -2.86
N PRO A 143 1.06 -13.36 -1.53
CA PRO A 143 1.89 -14.12 -0.60
C PRO A 143 1.88 -15.62 -0.95
N HIS A 144 3.02 -16.29 -0.87
CA HIS A 144 3.16 -17.71 -1.17
C HIS A 144 3.09 -18.54 0.11
N ILE A 145 2.22 -19.56 0.13
CA ILE A 145 2.14 -20.53 1.21
C ILE A 145 2.87 -21.80 0.81
N SER A 146 3.85 -22.22 1.62
CA SER A 146 4.62 -23.45 1.47
C SER A 146 4.67 -24.28 2.76
N GLY A 147 5.12 -25.53 2.69
CA GLY A 147 5.30 -26.43 3.84
C GLY A 147 4.07 -27.23 4.28
N LEU A 148 2.85 -26.77 3.93
CA LEU A 148 1.61 -27.48 4.27
C LEU A 148 1.38 -28.70 3.36
N LYS A 149 1.16 -29.87 3.97
CA LYS A 149 0.75 -31.11 3.29
C LYS A 149 -0.75 -31.08 2.99
N PRO A 150 -1.23 -31.88 2.02
CA PRO A 150 -2.67 -31.97 1.73
C PRO A 150 -3.49 -32.60 2.87
N TYR A 151 -2.88 -33.48 3.67
CA TYR A 151 -3.54 -34.26 4.72
C TYR A 151 -2.73 -34.29 6.02
N TYR A 152 -3.43 -34.31 7.15
CA TYR A 152 -2.88 -34.41 8.52
C TYR A 152 -3.81 -35.19 9.43
N ARG A 153 -3.23 -35.89 10.41
CA ARG A 153 -3.96 -36.60 11.47
C ARG A 153 -4.13 -35.70 12.69
N ILE A 154 -5.11 -36.06 13.52
CA ILE A 154 -5.26 -35.44 14.85
C ILE A 154 -3.98 -35.64 15.65
N GLY A 155 -3.49 -34.57 16.27
CA GLY A 155 -2.24 -34.55 17.02
C GLY A 155 -1.03 -34.14 16.19
N ASP A 156 -1.12 -34.16 14.85
CA ASP A 156 -0.01 -33.74 13.99
C ASP A 156 0.29 -32.25 14.18
N LEU A 157 1.58 -31.93 14.06
CA LEU A 157 2.06 -30.55 13.98
C LEU A 157 2.21 -30.15 12.50
N LEU A 158 1.35 -29.25 12.06
CA LEU A 158 1.51 -28.56 10.77
C LEU A 158 2.63 -27.53 10.88
N LEU A 159 3.51 -27.51 9.89
CA LEU A 159 4.52 -26.46 9.71
C LEU A 159 4.31 -25.83 8.33
N GLY A 160 4.14 -24.53 8.28
CA GLY A 160 3.95 -23.81 7.02
C GLY A 160 4.63 -22.46 7.05
N ASN A 161 5.09 -22.01 5.88
CA ASN A 161 5.66 -20.68 5.73
C ASN A 161 4.75 -19.86 4.81
N CYS A 162 4.50 -18.63 5.22
CA CYS A 162 3.98 -17.61 4.33
C CYS A 162 5.11 -16.66 3.96
N THR A 163 5.31 -16.44 2.67
CA THR A 163 6.35 -15.56 2.15
C THR A 163 5.75 -14.46 1.28
N SER A 164 6.10 -13.21 1.51
CA SER A 164 5.82 -12.10 0.60
C SER A 164 7.13 -11.55 0.06
N TYR A 165 7.29 -11.62 -1.26
CA TYR A 165 8.54 -11.32 -1.95
C TYR A 165 8.61 -9.87 -2.42
N TYR A 166 9.83 -9.32 -2.38
CA TYR A 166 10.24 -8.13 -3.11
C TYR A 166 9.33 -6.90 -2.94
N SER A 167 9.24 -6.41 -1.70
CA SER A 167 8.51 -5.19 -1.34
C SER A 167 9.39 -4.21 -0.57
N LYS A 168 9.00 -2.95 -0.46
CA LYS A 168 9.67 -2.00 0.42
C LYS A 168 8.66 -0.99 0.95
N PRO A 169 8.38 -0.96 2.27
CA PRO A 169 8.92 -1.86 3.30
C PRO A 169 8.44 -3.31 3.14
N ALA A 170 9.09 -4.24 3.82
CA ALA A 170 8.62 -5.63 3.94
C ALA A 170 7.14 -5.69 4.38
N ALA A 171 6.35 -6.50 3.68
CA ALA A 171 4.94 -6.70 4.02
C ALA A 171 4.76 -7.30 5.42
N ASN A 172 3.80 -6.77 6.16
CA ASN A 172 3.35 -7.36 7.42
C ASN A 172 2.46 -8.58 7.12
N LEU A 173 2.86 -9.74 7.64
CA LEU A 173 2.21 -11.02 7.38
C LEU A 173 1.33 -11.43 8.55
N THR A 174 0.20 -12.06 8.25
CA THR A 174 -0.71 -12.59 9.27
C THR A 174 -1.27 -13.93 8.81
N TRP A 175 -1.23 -14.92 9.70
CA TRP A 175 -1.90 -16.20 9.50
C TRP A 175 -3.30 -16.18 10.08
N LEU A 176 -4.26 -16.67 9.30
CA LEU A 176 -5.63 -16.96 9.73
C LEU A 176 -5.91 -18.46 9.60
N VAL A 177 -6.56 -19.04 10.61
CA VAL A 177 -7.11 -20.40 10.57
C VAL A 177 -8.62 -20.31 10.67
N ASN A 178 -9.31 -20.76 9.63
CA ASN A 178 -10.77 -20.65 9.49
C ASN A 178 -11.27 -19.21 9.70
N GLY A 179 -10.50 -18.22 9.25
CA GLY A 179 -10.84 -16.79 9.35
C GLY A 179 -10.40 -16.11 10.66
N ASN A 180 -9.94 -16.86 11.65
CA ASN A 180 -9.48 -16.31 12.93
C ASN A 180 -7.96 -16.14 12.95
N GLU A 181 -7.47 -15.02 13.46
CA GLU A 181 -6.03 -14.78 13.61
C GLU A 181 -5.37 -15.79 14.55
N VAL A 182 -4.22 -16.30 14.11
CA VAL A 182 -3.41 -17.24 14.88
C VAL A 182 -2.64 -16.50 15.97
N SER A 183 -2.51 -17.12 17.15
CA SER A 183 -1.74 -16.54 18.25
C SER A 183 -0.26 -16.35 17.86
N PRO A 184 0.40 -15.26 18.30
CA PRO A 184 1.85 -15.08 18.11
C PRO A 184 2.68 -16.26 18.65
N LYS A 185 2.16 -16.99 19.65
CA LYS A 185 2.79 -18.19 20.22
C LYS A 185 2.78 -19.40 19.28
N GLN A 186 2.09 -19.33 18.15
CA GLN A 186 1.99 -20.38 17.13
C GLN A 186 2.62 -19.92 15.80
N THR A 187 3.33 -18.80 15.82
CA THR A 187 3.97 -18.21 14.65
C THR A 187 5.44 -17.92 14.92
N VAL A 188 6.25 -17.93 13.87
CA VAL A 188 7.67 -17.54 13.93
C VAL A 188 7.91 -16.45 12.91
N LEU A 189 8.25 -15.25 13.37
CA LEU A 189 8.67 -14.17 12.48
C LEU A 189 10.14 -14.38 12.11
N TYR A 190 10.41 -14.63 10.83
CA TYR A 190 11.78 -14.70 10.33
C TYR A 190 12.34 -13.30 10.06
N SER A 191 13.67 -13.18 10.06
CA SER A 191 14.34 -11.96 9.66
C SER A 191 14.00 -11.60 8.22
N VAL A 192 13.70 -10.32 7.98
CA VAL A 192 13.48 -9.79 6.63
C VAL A 192 14.73 -10.01 5.78
N VAL A 193 14.57 -10.67 4.64
CA VAL A 193 15.65 -10.91 3.68
C VAL A 193 15.69 -9.74 2.72
N ARG A 194 16.85 -9.09 2.59
CA ARG A 194 17.08 -7.99 1.65
C ARG A 194 17.76 -8.50 0.41
N ASP A 195 17.20 -8.17 -0.74
CA ASP A 195 17.82 -8.36 -2.03
C ASP A 195 18.98 -7.36 -2.17
N PRO A 196 20.22 -7.81 -2.45
CA PRO A 196 21.38 -6.95 -2.51
C PRO A 196 21.39 -6.02 -3.73
N ASP A 197 20.72 -6.38 -4.83
CA ASP A 197 20.79 -5.66 -6.10
C ASP A 197 19.82 -4.48 -6.13
N ASN A 198 18.60 -4.68 -5.64
CA ASN A 198 17.53 -3.67 -5.68
C ASN A 198 17.11 -3.16 -4.29
N GLY A 199 17.60 -3.78 -3.20
CA GLY A 199 17.28 -3.38 -1.83
C GLY A 199 15.83 -3.62 -1.43
N LEU A 200 15.08 -4.44 -2.18
CA LEU A 200 13.73 -4.88 -1.84
C LEU A 200 13.79 -5.97 -0.76
N GLU A 201 12.72 -6.06 -0.01
CA GLU A 201 12.58 -6.84 1.20
C GLU A 201 11.58 -7.97 1.01
N THR A 202 11.96 -9.16 1.46
CA THR A 202 11.11 -10.34 1.53
C THR A 202 10.83 -10.67 2.99
N SER A 203 9.55 -10.72 3.35
CA SER A 203 9.10 -11.13 4.69
C SER A 203 8.61 -12.57 4.68
N ILE A 204 8.89 -13.29 5.76
CA ILE A 204 8.46 -14.69 5.94
C ILE A 204 7.88 -14.85 7.34
N LEU A 205 6.70 -15.45 7.43
CA LEU A 205 6.03 -15.80 8.69
C LEU A 205 5.75 -17.31 8.72
N GLY A 206 6.46 -18.00 9.60
CA GLY A 206 6.25 -19.40 9.91
C GLY A 206 5.00 -19.60 10.76
N LEU A 207 4.33 -20.73 10.55
CA LEU A 207 3.19 -21.23 11.31
C LEU A 207 3.56 -22.61 11.85
N PHE A 208 3.28 -22.84 13.13
CA PHE A 208 3.26 -24.16 13.71
C PHE A 208 1.93 -24.38 14.43
N PHE A 209 1.14 -25.32 13.92
CA PHE A 209 -0.25 -25.50 14.33
C PHE A 209 -0.53 -26.96 14.64
N GLN A 210 -0.97 -27.26 15.86
CA GLN A 210 -1.32 -28.62 16.25
C GLN A 210 -2.78 -28.92 15.89
N VAL A 211 -3.02 -29.99 15.13
CA VAL A 211 -4.37 -30.43 14.78
C VAL A 211 -5.07 -30.99 16.02
N THR A 212 -6.16 -30.38 16.44
CA THR A 212 -6.97 -30.86 17.57
C THR A 212 -8.35 -31.37 17.11
N ASN A 213 -8.99 -32.19 17.94
CA ASN A 213 -10.33 -32.76 17.68
C ASN A 213 -11.40 -31.70 17.37
N TYR A 214 -11.24 -30.47 17.85
CA TYR A 214 -12.15 -29.36 17.55
C TYR A 214 -12.29 -29.10 16.04
N TYR A 215 -11.24 -29.39 15.27
CA TYR A 215 -11.19 -29.14 13.83
C TYR A 215 -11.59 -30.37 12.99
N VAL A 216 -11.76 -31.54 13.61
CA VAL A 216 -12.10 -32.78 12.92
C VAL A 216 -13.59 -33.07 13.07
N GLY A 217 -14.34 -32.87 11.99
CA GLY A 217 -15.72 -33.38 11.91
C GLY A 217 -16.70 -32.59 11.05
N ARG A 218 -16.53 -31.27 10.87
CA ARG A 218 -17.49 -30.44 10.10
C ARG A 218 -16.90 -29.28 9.27
N THR A 219 -15.69 -28.80 9.58
CA THR A 219 -15.06 -27.67 8.87
C THR A 219 -13.71 -28.09 8.29
N LYS A 220 -13.55 -27.99 6.97
CA LYS A 220 -12.24 -28.12 6.33
C LYS A 220 -11.30 -27.06 6.92
N LEU A 221 -10.12 -27.47 7.38
CA LEU A 221 -9.12 -26.54 7.90
C LEU A 221 -8.62 -25.65 6.77
N LYS A 222 -8.93 -24.36 6.85
CA LYS A 222 -8.54 -23.35 5.87
C LYS A 222 -7.49 -22.44 6.49
N PHE A 223 -6.30 -22.46 5.92
CA PHE A 223 -5.19 -21.58 6.24
C PHE A 223 -5.15 -20.44 5.25
N THR A 224 -5.23 -19.21 5.74
CA THR A 224 -5.11 -18.00 4.91
C THR A 224 -3.92 -17.21 5.40
N CYS A 225 -3.00 -16.88 4.49
CA CYS A 225 -1.99 -15.87 4.76
C CYS A 225 -2.40 -14.55 4.15
N VAL A 226 -2.30 -13.48 4.94
CA VAL A 226 -2.56 -12.11 4.54
C VAL A 226 -1.27 -11.31 4.58
N ALA A 227 -0.96 -10.60 3.50
CA ALA A 227 0.18 -9.69 3.41
C ALA A 227 -0.34 -8.25 3.28
N ARG A 228 0.18 -7.33 4.11
CA ARG A 228 -0.24 -5.93 4.16
C ARG A 228 0.94 -4.96 4.12
N ILE A 229 0.79 -3.86 3.39
CA ILE A 229 1.71 -2.71 3.42
C ILE A 229 0.85 -1.46 3.55
N TYR A 230 0.90 -0.83 4.73
CA TYR A 230 0.02 0.28 5.11
C TYR A 230 -1.45 0.00 4.74
N ASN A 231 -2.17 1.01 4.27
CA ASN A 231 -3.50 0.90 3.67
C ASN A 231 -3.46 0.78 2.13
N VAL A 232 -2.27 0.68 1.52
CA VAL A 232 -2.11 0.71 0.05
C VAL A 232 -2.00 -0.67 -0.57
N TYR A 233 -1.75 -1.73 0.20
CA TYR A 233 -1.68 -3.10 -0.29
C TYR A 233 -2.22 -4.08 0.75
N GLU A 234 -3.16 -4.93 0.32
CA GLU A 234 -3.57 -6.15 1.01
C GLU A 234 -3.78 -7.25 -0.02
N GLN A 235 -3.13 -8.40 0.17
CA GLN A 235 -3.35 -9.60 -0.64
C GLN A 235 -3.41 -10.85 0.24
N ARG A 236 -4.12 -11.86 -0.24
CA ARG A 236 -4.40 -13.09 0.51
C ARG A 236 -4.19 -14.31 -0.35
N SER A 237 -3.62 -15.35 0.27
CA SER A 237 -3.48 -16.68 -0.30
C SER A 237 -4.01 -17.71 0.66
N GLU A 238 -4.61 -18.77 0.12
CA GLU A 238 -5.38 -19.73 0.91
C GLU A 238 -4.98 -21.16 0.56
N ARG A 239 -4.93 -22.02 1.57
CA ARG A 239 -4.75 -23.47 1.45
C ARG A 239 -5.75 -24.17 2.37
N THR A 240 -6.48 -25.11 1.79
CA THR A 240 -7.46 -25.91 2.53
C THR A 240 -6.95 -27.34 2.61
N LEU A 241 -7.01 -27.94 3.79
CA LEU A 241 -6.71 -29.36 3.96
C LEU A 241 -7.90 -30.18 3.47
N GLU A 242 -7.59 -31.21 2.70
CA GLU A 242 -8.59 -32.17 2.23
C GLU A 242 -8.82 -33.24 3.31
N ASP A 243 -10.02 -33.80 3.34
CA ASP A 243 -10.37 -34.89 4.26
C ASP A 243 -10.03 -36.23 3.59
N GLU A 244 -9.41 -37.15 4.33
CA GLU A 244 -9.01 -38.48 3.83
C GLU A 244 -10.20 -39.43 3.60
N ARG A 245 -11.45 -39.01 3.86
CA ARG A 245 -12.62 -39.90 3.73
C ARG A 245 -12.59 -40.64 2.38
N PRO A 246 -12.33 -41.96 2.38
CA PRO A 246 -12.30 -42.71 1.14
C PRO A 246 -13.70 -42.70 0.54
N ASN A 247 -13.80 -42.38 -0.75
CA ASN A 247 -15.02 -42.59 -1.53
C ASN A 247 -15.31 -44.10 -1.61
N MET A 248 -15.94 -44.65 -0.58
CA MET A 248 -16.52 -45.99 -0.58
C MET A 248 -17.82 -45.99 -1.40
N LEU A 249 -17.74 -45.71 -2.70
CA LEU A 249 -18.86 -45.83 -3.64
C LEU A 249 -18.33 -46.31 -5.00
N THR A 250 -17.84 -47.55 -5.07
CA THR A 250 -17.86 -48.46 -6.25
C THR A 250 -17.08 -49.77 -6.00
N SER A 251 -17.40 -50.52 -4.95
CA SER A 251 -16.95 -51.92 -4.84
C SER A 251 -17.96 -52.78 -4.08
N ALA A 252 -19.19 -52.85 -4.60
CA ALA A 252 -20.18 -53.80 -4.10
C ALA A 252 -21.16 -54.20 -5.21
N SER A 253 -20.68 -55.01 -6.16
CA SER A 253 -21.54 -55.93 -6.93
C SER A 253 -20.70 -57.03 -7.58
N ALA A 254 -20.07 -57.87 -6.76
CA ALA A 254 -19.73 -59.22 -7.19
C ALA A 254 -20.80 -60.15 -6.59
N SER A 255 -21.93 -60.30 -7.29
CA SER A 255 -22.84 -61.40 -7.04
C SER A 255 -22.23 -62.69 -7.61
N PRO A 256 -22.22 -63.80 -6.87
CA PRO A 256 -21.77 -65.08 -7.41
C PRO A 256 -22.89 -65.65 -8.27
N VAL A 257 -22.71 -65.63 -9.60
CA VAL A 257 -23.58 -66.35 -10.54
C VAL A 257 -22.80 -67.52 -11.10
N GLY A 258 -23.43 -68.68 -11.02
CA GLY A 258 -22.83 -69.99 -11.17
C GLY A 258 -22.23 -70.29 -12.54
N LEU A 259 -21.40 -71.32 -12.49
CA LEU A 259 -20.88 -72.10 -13.60
C LEU A 259 -21.92 -72.29 -14.69
N ASN A 260 -21.64 -71.82 -15.90
CA ASN A 260 -22.15 -72.45 -17.11
C ASN A 260 -21.01 -72.65 -18.10
N VAL A 261 -20.78 -73.93 -18.39
CA VAL A 261 -19.80 -74.45 -19.34
C VAL A 261 -20.40 -74.27 -20.74
N ASN A 262 -19.70 -73.54 -21.62
CA ASN A 262 -19.67 -73.62 -23.09
C ASN A 262 -19.52 -72.24 -23.73
N HIS A 263 -18.28 -71.83 -24.03
CA HIS A 263 -17.94 -71.42 -25.39
C HIS A 263 -16.42 -71.40 -25.57
N ILE A 264 -15.92 -72.40 -26.27
CA ILE A 264 -14.63 -72.36 -26.98
C ILE A 264 -14.85 -71.50 -28.22
N HIS A 265 -14.05 -70.45 -28.44
CA HIS A 265 -13.17 -70.34 -29.61
C HIS A 265 -12.39 -68.99 -29.62
N SER A 266 -11.09 -69.11 -29.91
CA SER A 266 -10.14 -68.10 -30.41
C SER A 266 -9.96 -66.79 -29.64
N LEU A 267 -8.73 -66.56 -29.19
CA LEU A 267 -7.79 -65.64 -29.84
C LEU A 267 -6.39 -65.87 -29.26
N TYR A 268 -5.57 -66.62 -30.00
CA TYR A 268 -4.12 -66.58 -29.88
C TYR A 268 -3.61 -65.74 -31.05
N GLU A 269 -2.51 -65.04 -30.81
CA GLU A 269 -1.75 -64.18 -31.73
C GLU A 269 -2.21 -62.72 -31.89
N GLN A 270 -1.45 -61.81 -31.28
CA GLN A 270 -0.70 -60.78 -32.01
C GLN A 270 0.27 -60.01 -31.09
N PHE A 271 1.54 -60.37 -31.18
CA PHE A 271 2.66 -59.42 -31.11
C PHE A 271 3.08 -59.15 -32.57
N PRO A 272 3.50 -57.93 -32.95
CA PRO A 272 4.93 -57.62 -32.78
C PRO A 272 5.24 -56.16 -32.39
N ALA A 273 6.47 -56.00 -31.93
CA ALA A 273 7.15 -54.74 -31.68
C ALA A 273 7.66 -54.07 -32.97
N SER A 274 7.64 -52.74 -33.01
CA SER A 274 8.54 -51.82 -33.75
C SER A 274 8.04 -50.38 -33.49
N SER A 275 8.80 -49.28 -33.55
CA SER A 275 10.19 -48.96 -33.86
C SER A 275 10.41 -47.48 -33.48
N TYR A 276 11.57 -47.15 -32.94
CA TYR A 276 12.05 -45.77 -32.82
C TYR A 276 12.39 -45.22 -34.21
N HIS A 277 11.81 -44.08 -34.58
CA HIS A 277 12.23 -43.30 -35.74
C HIS A 277 13.05 -42.09 -35.29
N HIS A 278 14.34 -42.12 -35.63
CA HIS A 278 15.19 -40.93 -35.75
C HIS A 278 14.85 -40.24 -37.06
N HIS A 279 14.66 -38.91 -37.02
CA HIS A 279 14.65 -38.07 -38.22
C HIS A 279 15.83 -37.08 -38.13
N ASP A 280 16.86 -37.37 -38.92
CA ASP A 280 17.85 -36.41 -39.40
C ASP A 280 17.25 -35.65 -40.59
N THR A 281 17.44 -34.32 -40.61
CA THR A 281 17.40 -33.53 -41.84
C THR A 281 18.59 -32.58 -41.81
N GLY A 282 19.57 -32.85 -42.67
CA GLY A 282 20.61 -31.92 -43.06
C GLY A 282 20.18 -31.18 -44.34
N GLY A 283 20.47 -29.89 -44.38
CA GLY A 283 20.26 -28.99 -45.52
C GLY A 283 21.31 -27.88 -45.46
N ASP A 284 22.07 -27.76 -46.54
CA ASP A 284 23.42 -27.24 -46.63
C ASP A 284 23.49 -25.73 -47.03
N PHE A 285 24.72 -25.18 -46.98
CA PHE A 285 25.27 -24.01 -47.71
C PHE A 285 25.27 -22.55 -47.14
N ASP A 286 26.52 -22.11 -46.88
CA ASP A 286 27.20 -20.84 -47.26
C ASP A 286 27.15 -19.52 -46.45
N ASN A 287 28.30 -19.28 -45.77
CA ASN A 287 29.34 -18.28 -46.12
C ASN A 287 29.30 -16.83 -45.58
N GLN A 288 30.46 -16.40 -45.03
CA GLN A 288 31.03 -15.04 -44.89
C GLN A 288 30.27 -14.03 -43.99
N THR A 289 30.85 -13.16 -43.15
CA THR A 289 32.20 -12.57 -43.09
C THR A 289 32.39 -11.94 -41.71
N ALA A 290 33.63 -11.91 -41.22
CA ALA A 290 34.06 -11.09 -40.10
C ALA A 290 34.27 -9.63 -40.53
N MET A 291 33.95 -8.68 -39.65
CA MET A 291 34.68 -7.40 -39.53
C MET A 291 34.69 -6.94 -38.07
N PRO A 292 35.83 -6.47 -37.56
CA PRO A 292 35.92 -5.71 -36.31
C PRO A 292 36.08 -4.21 -36.58
N THR A 293 35.41 -3.39 -35.78
CA THR A 293 35.89 -2.12 -35.20
C THR A 293 34.95 -1.73 -34.08
#